data_AF-A0A4Y2I605-F1
#
_entry.id   AF-A0A4Y2I605-F1
#
_cell.length_a   1.000
_cell.length_b   1.000
_cell.length_c   1.000
_cell.angle_alpha   90.00
_cell.angle_beta   90.00
_cell.angle_gamma   90.00
#
_symmetry.space_group_name_H-M   'P 1'
#
loop_
_entity.id
_entity.type
_entity.pdbx_description
1 polymer ?
#
loop_
_entity_poly.entity_id
_entity_poly.type
_entity_poly.pdbx_seq_one_letter_code
_entity_poly.pdbx_strand_id
1 'polypeptide(L)'
;MTKFWELEKIEKPIMSVEEEKCEKHFLKTYSRNSEDRYIVQLPLKKDPECLGESQTSALGSLNSLWRRLSKNPELLSLYRNFMQEYEALGHMELVTDNNEPSTSYYLPHHGVFKPDKTSTKLRVVFNASALSSNGLSLNNIQMNGGLTQEDLFSIMLRFRKHKFVFSADIRKMYRMILVDPQQRDLQRIVWKNGENDTVKTYKLNTVTYGTTSAPYLATRVLHQLVKDDSDFYMDDVLTV
;
A
#
# COMPACT_ATOMS: atom_id res chain seq x y z
N MET A 1 49.40 8.94 12.18
CA MET A 1 48.45 8.21 11.31
C MET A 1 47.05 8.31 11.90
N THR A 2 46.45 9.50 11.88
CA THR A 2 45.15 9.73 12.57
C THR A 2 44.13 10.44 11.67
N LYS A 3 44.51 10.81 10.44
CA LYS A 3 43.66 11.55 9.50
C LYS A 3 42.93 10.69 8.47
N PHE A 4 43.13 9.37 8.47
CA PHE A 4 42.48 8.47 7.49
C PHE A 4 41.15 7.88 8.01
N TRP A 5 40.90 7.93 9.32
CA TRP A 5 39.71 7.32 9.95
C TRP A 5 38.56 8.30 10.23
N GLU A 6 38.73 9.60 9.96
CA GLU A 6 37.65 10.59 10.14
C GLU A 6 36.73 10.73 8.90
N LEU A 7 37.01 10.00 7.81
CA LEU A 7 36.28 10.09 6.54
C LEU A 7 35.09 9.11 6.37
N GLU A 8 34.74 8.32 7.38
CA GLU A 8 33.58 7.40 7.32
C GLU A 8 32.40 7.83 8.20
N LYS A 9 32.16 9.13 8.36
CA LYS A 9 30.77 9.57 8.54
C LYS A 9 30.17 9.61 7.15
N ILE A 10 29.55 8.50 6.74
CA ILE A 10 28.62 8.53 5.60
C ILE A 10 27.60 9.60 5.94
N GLU A 11 27.71 10.77 5.33
CA GLU A 11 26.70 11.81 5.46
C GLU A 11 25.40 11.17 5.02
N LYS A 12 24.40 11.18 5.93
CA LYS A 12 23.06 10.74 5.54
C LYS A 12 22.68 11.54 4.30
N PRO A 13 22.18 10.88 3.23
CA PRO A 13 21.78 11.59 2.03
C PRO A 13 20.86 12.75 2.43
N ILE A 14 21.14 13.93 1.89
CA ILE A 14 20.35 15.12 2.17
C ILE A 14 18.90 14.81 1.78
N MET A 15 18.03 14.72 2.78
CA MET A 15 16.61 14.50 2.54
C MET A 15 16.05 15.72 1.82
N SER A 16 15.25 15.47 0.80
CA SER A 16 14.46 16.50 0.16
C SER A 16 13.43 17.07 1.14
N VAL A 17 12.97 18.28 0.86
CA VAL A 17 11.92 18.95 1.66
C VAL A 17 10.63 18.11 1.72
N GLU A 18 10.29 17.37 0.66
CA GLU A 18 9.12 16.48 0.66
C GLU A 18 9.34 15.27 1.59
N GLU A 19 10.53 14.67 1.57
CA GLU A 19 10.89 13.54 2.44
C GLU A 19 10.87 13.94 3.92
N GLU A 20 11.43 15.11 4.27
CA GLU A 20 11.36 15.61 5.65
C GLU A 20 9.93 15.86 6.12
N LYS A 21 9.08 16.42 5.26
CA LYS A 21 7.65 16.63 5.56
C LYS A 21 6.94 15.30 5.76
N CYS A 22 7.23 14.31 4.93
CA CYS A 22 6.67 12.98 5.03
C CYS A 22 7.09 12.30 6.35
N GLU A 23 8.36 12.40 6.74
CA GLU A 23 8.85 11.85 8.02
C GLU A 23 8.22 12.54 9.23
N LYS A 24 8.14 13.87 9.22
CA LYS A 24 7.45 14.64 10.28
C LYS A 24 5.97 14.26 10.36
N HIS A 25 5.31 14.08 9.22
CA HIS A 25 3.92 13.62 9.16
C HIS A 25 3.76 12.24 9.76
N PHE A 26 4.60 11.28 9.35
CA PHE A 26 4.57 9.91 9.88
C PHE A 26 4.71 9.94 11.41
N LEU A 27 5.80 10.52 11.92
CA LEU A 27 6.11 10.58 13.36
C LEU A 27 5.00 11.22 14.21
N LYS A 28 4.24 12.15 13.64
CA LYS A 28 3.13 12.83 14.31
C LYS A 28 1.84 12.00 14.33
N THR A 29 1.63 11.14 13.32
CA THR A 29 0.30 10.57 13.03
C THR A 29 0.21 9.06 13.16
N TYR A 30 1.34 8.34 13.21
CA TYR A 30 1.30 6.90 13.43
C TYR A 30 0.86 6.54 14.85
N SER A 31 0.22 5.39 14.99
CA SER A 31 -0.14 4.79 16.28
C SER A 31 -0.16 3.27 16.16
N ARG A 32 -0.32 2.57 17.29
CA ARG A 32 -0.59 1.12 17.32
C ARG A 32 -1.98 0.87 17.92
N ASN A 33 -2.71 -0.10 17.39
CA ASN A 33 -3.97 -0.54 17.97
C ASN A 33 -3.73 -1.56 19.11
N SER A 34 -4.81 -2.05 19.73
CA SER A 34 -4.76 -3.07 20.79
C SER A 34 -4.25 -4.45 20.33
N GLU A 35 -4.19 -4.68 19.02
CA GLU A 35 -3.67 -5.91 18.39
C GLU A 35 -2.22 -5.74 17.90
N ASP A 36 -1.55 -4.67 18.34
CA ASP A 36 -0.18 -4.31 17.98
C ASP A 36 0.04 -4.03 16.47
N ARG A 37 -1.03 -3.70 15.75
CA ARG A 37 -0.97 -3.28 14.35
C ARG A 37 -0.78 -1.78 14.25
N TYR A 38 0.21 -1.38 13.45
CA TYR A 38 0.41 0.01 13.11
C TYR A 38 -0.77 0.58 12.31
N ILE A 39 -1.26 1.74 12.74
CA ILE A 39 -2.21 2.60 12.03
C ILE A 39 -1.44 3.81 11.55
N VAL A 40 -1.52 4.10 10.25
CA VAL A 40 -0.83 5.24 9.63
C VAL A 40 -1.82 6.13 8.89
N GLN A 41 -1.51 7.43 8.84
CA GLN A 41 -2.19 8.36 7.95
C GLN A 41 -1.42 8.46 6.63
N LEU A 42 -2.14 8.45 5.51
CA LEU A 42 -1.61 8.69 4.18
C LEU A 42 -0.93 10.08 4.15
N PRO A 43 0.33 10.17 3.71
CA PRO A 43 1.05 11.43 3.64
C PRO A 43 0.57 12.23 2.42
N LEU A 44 -0.36 13.16 2.65
CA LEU A 44 -0.95 13.98 1.58
C LEU A 44 -0.21 15.32 1.44
N LYS A 45 0.06 15.73 0.19
CA LYS A 45 0.61 17.05 -0.16
C LYS A 45 -0.42 18.05 -0.66
N LYS A 46 -1.65 17.60 -0.91
CA LYS A 46 -2.81 18.43 -1.24
C LYS A 46 -4.00 17.98 -0.41
N ASP A 47 -4.94 18.89 -0.21
CA ASP A 47 -6.21 18.57 0.43
C ASP A 47 -6.98 17.53 -0.43
N PRO A 48 -7.47 16.42 0.16
CA PRO A 48 -8.35 15.48 -0.52
C PRO A 48 -9.52 16.10 -1.28
N GLU A 49 -10.06 17.23 -0.82
CA GLU A 49 -11.18 17.93 -1.46
C GLU A 49 -10.85 18.36 -2.90
N CYS A 50 -9.57 18.41 -3.27
CA CYS A 50 -9.16 18.65 -4.65
C CYS A 50 -9.36 17.44 -5.58
N LEU A 51 -9.81 16.27 -5.11
CA LEU A 51 -10.11 15.11 -5.96
C LEU A 51 -11.52 15.22 -6.55
N GLY A 52 -11.66 14.81 -7.82
CA GLY A 52 -12.95 14.77 -8.50
C GLY A 52 -13.69 13.45 -8.30
N GLU A 53 -14.82 13.32 -9.00
CA GLU A 53 -15.61 12.09 -9.09
C GLU A 53 -14.78 10.98 -9.75
N SER A 54 -14.79 9.77 -9.19
CA SER A 54 -13.98 8.63 -9.65
C SER A 54 -14.75 7.29 -9.68
N GLN A 55 -15.92 7.22 -9.07
CA GLN A 55 -16.82 6.07 -9.05
C GLN A 55 -17.26 5.67 -10.45
N THR A 56 -17.60 6.62 -11.33
CA THR A 56 -18.03 6.33 -12.71
C THR A 56 -16.95 5.57 -13.47
N SER A 57 -15.68 5.99 -13.33
CA SER A 57 -14.53 5.35 -13.94
C SER A 57 -14.25 3.96 -13.36
N ALA A 58 -14.38 3.82 -12.03
CA ALA A 58 -14.25 2.54 -11.35
C ALA A 58 -15.34 1.54 -11.77
N LEU A 59 -16.59 1.97 -11.92
CA LEU A 59 -17.70 1.17 -12.45
C LEU A 59 -17.48 0.74 -13.90
N GLY A 60 -17.00 1.65 -14.76
CA GLY A 60 -16.63 1.32 -16.14
C GLY A 60 -15.52 0.25 -16.22
N SER A 61 -14.55 0.35 -15.32
CA SER A 61 -13.47 -0.63 -15.17
C SER A 61 -13.99 -1.97 -14.64
N LEU A 62 -14.90 -1.96 -13.67
CA LEU A 62 -15.56 -3.16 -13.14
C LEU A 62 -16.36 -3.88 -14.22
N ASN A 63 -17.13 -3.15 -15.04
CA ASN A 63 -17.87 -3.72 -16.16
C ASN A 63 -16.94 -4.38 -17.19
N SER A 64 -15.82 -3.71 -17.49
CA SER A 64 -14.80 -4.26 -18.38
C SER A 64 -14.14 -5.52 -17.81
N LEU A 65 -13.87 -5.53 -16.50
CA LEU A 65 -13.38 -6.70 -15.79
C LEU A 65 -14.39 -7.85 -15.88
N TRP A 66 -15.67 -7.60 -15.62
CA TRP A 66 -16.73 -8.61 -15.66
C TRP A 66 -16.89 -9.26 -17.04
N ARG A 67 -16.80 -8.50 -18.13
CA ARG A 67 -16.79 -9.07 -19.50
C ARG A 67 -15.64 -10.04 -19.75
N ARG A 68 -14.52 -9.88 -19.03
CA ARG A 68 -13.36 -10.78 -19.10
C ARG A 68 -13.54 -11.99 -18.18
N LEU A 69 -14.08 -11.78 -16.97
CA LEU A 69 -14.34 -12.84 -16.01
C LEU A 69 -15.44 -13.81 -16.49
N SER A 70 -16.50 -13.31 -17.14
CA SER A 70 -17.59 -14.16 -17.65
C SER A 70 -17.15 -15.16 -18.72
N LYS A 71 -16.06 -14.84 -19.44
CA LYS A 71 -15.47 -15.72 -20.46
C LYS A 71 -14.48 -16.74 -19.90
N ASN A 72 -14.08 -16.61 -18.62
CA ASN A 72 -13.07 -17.47 -18.01
C ASN A 72 -13.49 -17.87 -16.58
N PRO A 73 -14.14 -19.04 -16.42
CA PRO A 73 -14.61 -19.52 -15.12
C PRO A 73 -13.52 -19.69 -14.06
N GLU A 74 -12.31 -20.14 -14.45
CA GLU A 74 -11.18 -20.29 -13.52
C GLU A 74 -10.77 -18.91 -12.98
N LEU A 75 -10.61 -17.93 -13.87
CA LEU A 75 -10.24 -16.57 -13.48
C LEU A 75 -11.31 -15.92 -12.59
N LEU A 76 -12.60 -16.14 -12.90
CA LEU A 76 -13.71 -15.67 -12.07
C LEU A 76 -13.67 -16.26 -10.66
N SER A 77 -13.45 -17.58 -10.55
CA SER A 77 -13.32 -18.25 -9.25
C SER A 77 -12.15 -17.69 -8.45
N LEU A 78 -10.97 -17.54 -9.08
CA LEU A 78 -9.80 -16.95 -8.42
C LEU A 78 -10.06 -15.52 -7.95
N TYR A 79 -10.76 -14.71 -8.75
CA TYR A 79 -11.07 -13.32 -8.39
C TYR A 79 -12.05 -13.25 -7.22
N ARG A 80 -13.11 -14.07 -7.23
CA ARG A 80 -14.06 -14.15 -6.11
C ARG A 80 -13.38 -14.57 -4.83
N ASN A 81 -12.57 -15.63 -4.89
CA ASN A 81 -11.83 -16.13 -3.74
C ASN A 81 -10.88 -15.06 -3.18
N PHE A 82 -10.20 -14.31 -4.06
CA PHE A 82 -9.37 -13.19 -3.63
C PHE A 82 -10.18 -12.14 -2.87
N MET A 83 -11.33 -11.70 -3.41
CA MET A 83 -12.15 -10.66 -2.79
C MET A 83 -12.72 -11.14 -1.45
N GLN A 84 -13.20 -12.38 -1.38
CA GLN A 84 -13.71 -12.97 -0.14
C GLN A 84 -12.61 -13.11 0.93
N GLU A 85 -11.42 -13.59 0.56
CA GLU A 85 -10.27 -13.67 1.49
C GLU A 85 -9.87 -12.27 1.97
N TYR A 86 -9.86 -11.28 1.07
CA TYR A 86 -9.49 -9.90 1.39
C TYR A 86 -10.45 -9.27 2.41
N GLU A 87 -11.76 -9.52 2.28
CA GLU A 87 -12.77 -9.11 3.26
C GLU A 87 -12.63 -9.89 4.57
N ALA A 88 -12.52 -11.22 4.51
CA ALA A 88 -12.44 -12.08 5.69
C ALA A 88 -11.21 -11.79 6.57
N LEU A 89 -10.10 -11.34 5.97
CA LEU A 89 -8.89 -10.91 6.67
C LEU A 89 -8.99 -9.46 7.21
N GLY A 90 -10.13 -8.80 7.06
CA GLY A 90 -10.36 -7.42 7.50
C GLY A 90 -9.56 -6.38 6.70
N HIS A 91 -9.03 -6.74 5.52
CA HIS A 91 -8.29 -5.81 4.67
C HIS A 91 -9.20 -4.86 3.90
N MET A 92 -10.48 -5.19 3.79
CA MET A 92 -11.52 -4.27 3.35
C MET A 92 -12.81 -4.51 4.14
N GLU A 93 -13.67 -3.49 4.15
CA GLU A 93 -14.98 -3.54 4.80
C GLU A 93 -16.07 -3.03 3.87
N LEU A 94 -17.25 -3.63 3.96
CA LEU A 94 -18.43 -3.19 3.22
C LEU A 94 -18.89 -1.83 3.73
N VAL A 95 -19.16 -0.90 2.82
CA VAL A 95 -19.79 0.38 3.17
C VAL A 95 -21.28 0.16 3.37
N THR A 96 -21.75 0.32 4.61
CA THR A 96 -23.17 0.23 4.98
C THR A 96 -23.88 1.58 4.98
N ASP A 97 -23.11 2.67 5.05
CA ASP A 97 -23.67 4.02 5.13
C ASP A 97 -24.13 4.48 3.75
N ASN A 98 -25.41 4.87 3.65
CA ASN A 98 -25.98 5.44 2.43
C ASN A 98 -25.55 6.89 2.20
N ASN A 99 -24.88 7.53 3.17
CA ASN A 99 -24.35 8.88 3.02
C ASN A 99 -22.96 8.80 2.38
N GLU A 100 -22.83 9.38 1.19
CA GLU A 100 -21.50 9.60 0.64
C GLU A 100 -20.77 10.68 1.47
N PRO A 101 -19.52 10.43 1.86
CA PRO A 101 -18.71 11.40 2.57
C PRO A 101 -18.43 12.59 1.64
N SER A 102 -18.09 13.73 2.24
CA SER A 102 -17.69 14.94 1.50
C SER A 102 -16.54 14.68 0.53
N THR A 103 -15.66 13.74 0.86
CA THR A 103 -14.55 13.33 -0.02
C THR A 103 -14.42 11.83 -0.04
N SER A 104 -14.52 11.25 -1.24
CA SER A 104 -14.21 9.86 -1.49
C SER A 104 -13.49 9.66 -2.82
N TYR A 105 -12.72 8.59 -2.91
CA TYR A 105 -12.00 8.25 -4.11
C TYR A 105 -12.06 6.75 -4.38
N TYR A 106 -12.54 6.39 -5.58
CA TYR A 106 -12.76 5.02 -6.00
C TYR A 106 -11.63 4.54 -6.88
N LEU A 107 -10.92 3.52 -6.41
CA LEU A 107 -9.81 2.85 -7.07
C LEU A 107 -10.36 1.80 -8.05
N PRO A 108 -10.14 1.95 -9.36
CA PRO A 108 -10.33 0.85 -10.29
C PRO A 108 -9.39 -0.31 -9.93
N HIS A 109 -9.84 -1.54 -10.10
CA HIS A 109 -8.99 -2.71 -9.85
C HIS A 109 -9.00 -3.70 -11.01
N HIS A 110 -7.89 -4.40 -11.19
CA HIS A 110 -7.74 -5.41 -12.24
C HIS A 110 -6.87 -6.58 -11.78
N GLY A 111 -7.10 -7.74 -12.38
CA GLY A 111 -6.33 -8.95 -12.08
C GLY A 111 -5.16 -9.12 -13.04
N VAL A 112 -3.96 -9.31 -12.49
CA VAL A 112 -2.78 -9.82 -13.19
C VAL A 112 -2.74 -11.33 -12.98
N PHE A 113 -3.07 -12.07 -14.03
CA PHE A 113 -3.10 -13.52 -14.03
C PHE A 113 -1.78 -14.08 -14.56
N LYS A 114 -1.14 -14.96 -13.79
CA LYS A 114 0.11 -15.63 -14.15
C LYS A 114 -0.08 -17.14 -13.87
N PRO A 115 -0.58 -17.91 -14.85
CA PRO A 115 -0.93 -19.32 -14.64
C PRO A 115 0.28 -20.18 -14.25
N ASP A 116 1.47 -19.80 -14.71
CA ASP A 116 2.73 -20.53 -14.48
C ASP A 116 3.29 -20.33 -13.05
N LYS A 117 2.69 -19.47 -12.23
CA LYS A 117 3.11 -19.29 -10.83
C LYS A 117 2.54 -20.38 -9.95
N THR A 118 3.43 -21.04 -9.19
CA THR A 118 3.10 -22.11 -8.24
C THR A 118 2.33 -21.63 -7.01
N SER A 119 2.61 -20.41 -6.51
CA SER A 119 2.03 -19.91 -5.25
C SER A 119 0.76 -19.09 -5.42
N THR A 120 0.78 -18.08 -6.30
CA THR A 120 -0.37 -17.17 -6.48
C THR A 120 -0.58 -16.90 -7.96
N LYS A 121 -1.59 -17.57 -8.53
CA LYS A 121 -1.97 -17.45 -9.95
C LYS A 121 -2.61 -16.10 -10.29
N LEU A 122 -3.22 -15.41 -9.32
CA LEU A 122 -3.90 -14.12 -9.51
C LEU A 122 -3.45 -13.07 -8.48
N ARG A 123 -3.02 -11.90 -8.95
CA ARG A 123 -2.83 -10.71 -8.12
C ARG A 123 -3.81 -9.61 -8.54
N VAL A 124 -4.62 -9.11 -7.62
CA VAL A 124 -5.57 -8.01 -7.88
C VAL A 124 -4.92 -6.67 -7.55
N VAL A 125 -4.66 -5.84 -8.54
CA VAL A 125 -4.02 -4.53 -8.38
C VAL A 125 -5.08 -3.44 -8.29
N PHE A 126 -4.96 -2.55 -7.30
CA PHE A 126 -5.79 -1.35 -7.16
C PHE A 126 -5.04 -0.15 -7.76
N ASN A 127 -5.68 0.55 -8.68
CA ASN A 127 -5.05 1.61 -9.47
C ASN A 127 -5.28 2.99 -8.84
N ALA A 128 -4.33 3.45 -8.02
CA ALA A 128 -4.35 4.77 -7.42
C ALA A 128 -3.86 5.91 -8.34
N SER A 129 -3.44 5.58 -9.58
CA SER A 129 -3.06 6.55 -10.61
C SER A 129 -4.22 6.87 -11.58
N ALA A 130 -5.41 6.28 -11.39
CA ALA A 130 -6.56 6.55 -12.23
C ALA A 130 -7.00 8.02 -12.08
N LEU A 131 -7.21 8.74 -13.17
CA LEU A 131 -7.63 10.14 -13.06
C LEU A 131 -9.11 10.20 -12.64
N SER A 132 -9.42 11.08 -11.71
CA SER A 132 -10.80 11.50 -11.43
C SER A 132 -11.28 12.54 -12.44
N SER A 133 -12.54 12.97 -12.33
CA SER A 133 -13.19 13.90 -13.27
C SER A 133 -12.47 15.24 -13.45
N ASN A 134 -11.62 15.64 -12.50
CA ASN A 134 -10.84 16.87 -12.56
C ASN A 134 -9.37 16.66 -12.98
N GLY A 135 -9.01 15.46 -13.42
CA GLY A 135 -7.67 15.14 -13.89
C GLY A 135 -6.63 14.87 -12.80
N LEU A 136 -7.03 14.76 -11.53
CA LEU A 136 -6.16 14.36 -10.43
C LEU A 136 -6.43 12.92 -9.98
N SER A 137 -5.38 12.22 -9.57
CA SER A 137 -5.44 10.89 -8.95
C SER A 137 -5.01 10.95 -7.48
N LEU A 138 -5.33 9.90 -6.72
CA LEU A 138 -4.85 9.75 -5.35
C LEU A 138 -3.32 9.83 -5.28
N ASN A 139 -2.64 9.24 -6.26
CA ASN A 139 -1.18 9.29 -6.36
C ASN A 139 -0.63 10.69 -6.61
N ASN A 140 -1.38 11.58 -7.27
CA ASN A 140 -0.94 12.96 -7.49
C ASN A 140 -1.00 13.81 -6.22
N ILE A 141 -1.83 13.44 -5.24
CA ILE A 141 -2.00 14.18 -3.99
C ILE A 141 -1.20 13.59 -2.83
N GLN A 142 -0.52 12.46 -3.03
CA GLN A 142 0.37 11.84 -2.04
C GLN A 142 1.82 12.31 -2.17
N MET A 143 2.51 12.41 -1.04
CA MET A 143 3.97 12.47 -0.96
C MET A 143 4.53 11.06 -1.19
N ASN A 144 5.68 10.95 -1.85
CA ASN A 144 6.35 9.66 -2.00
C ASN A 144 7.00 9.22 -0.68
N GLY A 145 7.53 10.17 0.08
CA GLY A 145 8.27 9.91 1.31
C GLY A 145 9.71 9.43 1.09
N GLY A 146 10.11 9.23 -0.16
CA GLY A 146 11.48 8.90 -0.56
C GLY A 146 11.74 7.39 -0.62
N LEU A 147 12.87 7.05 -1.22
CA LEU A 147 13.39 5.69 -1.15
C LEU A 147 14.00 5.48 0.24
N THR A 148 13.28 4.78 1.13
CA THR A 148 13.87 4.32 2.40
C THR A 148 14.78 3.11 2.20
N GLN A 149 14.84 2.55 0.99
CA GLN A 149 15.59 1.34 0.70
C GLN A 149 17.05 1.68 0.48
N GLU A 150 17.93 1.08 1.29
CA GLU A 150 19.37 1.22 1.11
C GLU A 150 19.80 0.67 -0.25
N ASP A 151 20.88 1.23 -0.79
CA ASP A 151 21.42 0.79 -2.07
C ASP A 151 21.72 -0.72 -2.05
N LEU A 152 21.26 -1.43 -3.08
CA LEU A 152 21.36 -2.89 -3.15
C LEU A 152 22.82 -3.37 -3.05
N PHE A 153 23.76 -2.61 -3.61
CA PHE A 153 25.17 -2.96 -3.52
C PHE A 153 25.67 -2.84 -2.07
N SER A 154 25.25 -1.82 -1.34
CA SER A 154 25.53 -1.64 0.09
C SER A 154 24.96 -2.79 0.93
N ILE A 155 23.71 -3.21 0.67
CA ILE A 155 23.09 -4.37 1.31
C ILE A 155 23.89 -5.64 1.03
N MET A 156 24.25 -5.90 -0.23
CA MET A 156 25.05 -7.08 -0.59
C MET A 156 26.43 -7.09 0.08
N LEU A 157 27.08 -5.93 0.24
CA LEU A 157 28.36 -5.84 0.93
C LEU A 157 28.23 -6.19 2.42
N ARG A 158 27.20 -5.70 3.11
CA ARG A 158 26.93 -6.07 4.51
C ARG A 158 26.63 -7.56 4.64
N PHE A 159 25.79 -8.11 3.77
CA PHE A 159 25.49 -9.55 3.73
C PHE A 159 26.76 -10.40 3.64
N ARG A 160 27.77 -9.96 2.89
CA ARG A 160 29.06 -10.66 2.75
C ARG A 160 30.00 -10.53 3.96
N LYS A 161 29.78 -9.56 4.85
CA LYS A 161 30.60 -9.39 6.07
C LYS A 161 30.26 -10.44 7.14
N HIS A 162 29.07 -11.01 7.12
CA HIS A 162 28.62 -11.96 8.14
C HIS A 162 28.78 -13.40 7.67
N LYS A 163 29.31 -14.28 8.55
CA LYS A 163 29.48 -15.71 8.26
C LYS A 163 28.15 -16.46 8.12
N PHE A 164 27.12 -15.98 8.82
CA PHE A 164 25.77 -16.53 8.81
C PHE A 164 24.78 -15.37 8.67
N VAL A 165 23.76 -15.55 7.83
CA VAL A 165 22.72 -14.54 7.57
C VAL A 165 21.36 -15.22 7.59
N PHE A 166 20.40 -14.57 8.25
CA PHE A 166 19.00 -14.98 8.22
C PHE A 166 18.24 -14.07 7.26
N SER A 167 17.43 -14.66 6.39
CA SER A 167 16.52 -13.95 5.52
C SER A 167 15.11 -14.48 5.69
N ALA A 168 14.13 -13.58 5.68
CA ALA A 168 12.72 -13.91 5.84
C ALA A 168 11.87 -13.08 4.88
N ASP A 169 10.76 -13.67 4.44
CA ASP A 169 9.76 -12.99 3.58
C ASP A 169 8.57 -12.54 4.44
N ILE A 170 8.29 -11.23 4.44
CA ILE A 170 7.13 -10.67 5.13
C ILE A 170 5.93 -10.77 4.20
N ARG A 171 5.22 -11.89 4.32
CA ARG A 171 4.00 -12.13 3.55
C ARG A 171 2.99 -11.03 3.76
N LYS A 172 2.46 -10.47 2.67
CA LYS A 172 1.41 -9.44 2.67
C LYS A 172 1.79 -8.21 3.52
N MET A 173 3.08 -7.82 3.57
CA MET A 173 3.61 -6.69 4.35
C MET A 173 2.71 -5.44 4.36
N TYR A 174 2.32 -4.91 3.20
CA TYR A 174 1.45 -3.74 3.11
C TYR A 174 0.11 -3.92 3.85
N ARG A 175 -0.45 -5.13 3.82
CA ARG A 175 -1.75 -5.45 4.43
C ARG A 175 -1.68 -5.58 5.95
N MET A 176 -0.48 -5.68 6.52
CA MET A 176 -0.31 -5.69 7.98
C MET A 176 -0.53 -4.29 8.57
N ILE A 177 -0.33 -3.24 7.77
CA ILE A 177 -0.41 -1.84 8.19
C ILE A 177 -1.81 -1.31 7.90
N LEU A 178 -2.49 -0.82 8.94
CA LEU A 178 -3.81 -0.20 8.85
C LEU A 178 -3.69 1.25 8.40
N VAL A 179 -4.69 1.70 7.63
CA VAL A 179 -4.89 3.11 7.33
C VAL A 179 -5.89 3.69 8.33
N ASP A 180 -5.60 4.90 8.79
CA ASP A 180 -6.46 5.69 9.65
C ASP A 180 -7.92 5.69 9.15
N PRO A 181 -8.90 5.35 10.00
CA PRO A 181 -10.31 5.27 9.60
C PRO A 181 -10.83 6.51 8.86
N GLN A 182 -10.34 7.70 9.19
CA GLN A 182 -10.78 8.96 8.57
C GLN A 182 -10.36 9.09 7.10
N GLN A 183 -9.34 8.34 6.66
CA GLN A 183 -8.78 8.41 5.32
C GLN A 183 -9.13 7.18 4.45
N ARG A 184 -9.83 6.18 5.00
CA ARG A 184 -10.21 4.98 4.25
C ARG A 184 -11.16 5.25 3.08
N ASP A 185 -11.91 6.34 3.16
CA ASP A 185 -12.78 6.80 2.06
C ASP A 185 -12.00 7.28 0.83
N LEU A 186 -10.70 7.54 0.95
CA LEU A 186 -9.80 7.78 -0.18
C LEU A 186 -9.39 6.49 -0.91
N GLN A 187 -9.76 5.33 -0.37
CA GLN A 187 -9.44 4.02 -0.91
C GLN A 187 -10.71 3.16 -1.04
N ARG A 188 -11.73 3.67 -1.73
CA ARG A 188 -12.93 2.89 -2.04
C ARG A 188 -12.74 2.01 -3.26
N ILE A 189 -13.47 0.91 -3.33
CA ILE A 189 -13.59 0.07 -4.51
C ILE A 189 -15.05 -0.35 -4.72
N VAL A 190 -15.36 -0.80 -5.94
CA VAL A 190 -16.68 -1.34 -6.28
C VAL A 190 -16.56 -2.81 -6.69
N TRP A 191 -17.40 -3.67 -6.13
CA TRP A 191 -17.39 -5.10 -6.45
C TRP A 191 -18.79 -5.71 -6.38
N LYS A 192 -19.03 -6.74 -7.19
CA LYS A 192 -20.23 -7.59 -7.13
C LYS A 192 -19.80 -9.04 -7.20
N ASN A 193 -20.52 -9.96 -6.56
CA ASN A 193 -20.13 -11.37 -6.57
C ASN A 193 -20.64 -12.09 -7.82
N GLY A 194 -21.88 -11.84 -8.23
CA GLY A 194 -22.52 -12.34 -9.45
C GLY A 194 -22.60 -11.29 -10.56
N GLU A 195 -22.81 -11.76 -11.80
CA GLU A 195 -23.03 -10.86 -12.94
C GLU A 195 -24.32 -10.02 -12.76
N ASN A 196 -25.35 -10.63 -12.17
CA ASN A 196 -26.64 -10.00 -11.88
C ASN A 196 -26.75 -9.45 -10.46
N ASP A 197 -25.69 -9.55 -9.65
CA ASP A 197 -25.70 -9.03 -8.29
C ASP A 197 -25.60 -7.50 -8.31
N THR A 198 -26.15 -6.88 -7.26
CA THR A 198 -25.96 -5.45 -7.02
C THR A 198 -24.49 -5.14 -6.75
N VAL A 199 -24.01 -4.05 -7.35
CA VAL A 199 -22.67 -3.54 -7.07
C VAL A 199 -22.64 -3.00 -5.65
N LYS A 200 -21.65 -3.43 -4.88
CA LYS A 200 -21.39 -3.01 -3.52
C LYS A 200 -20.11 -2.17 -3.48
N THR A 201 -20.06 -1.24 -2.54
CA THR A 201 -18.89 -0.40 -2.28
C THR A 201 -18.16 -0.91 -1.06
N TYR A 202 -16.83 -1.01 -1.14
CA TYR A 202 -15.97 -1.40 -0.03
C TYR A 202 -14.92 -0.30 0.21
N LYS A 203 -14.47 -0.15 1.46
CA LYS A 203 -13.30 0.66 1.83
C LYS A 203 -12.12 -0.27 2.09
N LEU A 204 -10.94 0.08 1.60
CA LEU A 204 -9.71 -0.65 1.93
C LEU A 204 -9.17 -0.14 3.27
N ASN A 205 -8.95 -1.07 4.21
CA ASN A 205 -8.56 -0.78 5.58
C ASN A 205 -7.05 -0.68 5.78
N THR A 206 -6.28 -1.16 4.81
CA THR A 206 -4.82 -1.33 4.93
C THR A 206 -4.09 -0.47 3.91
N VAL A 207 -2.77 -0.32 4.09
CA VAL A 207 -1.92 0.28 3.06
C VAL A 207 -2.03 -0.56 1.79
N THR A 208 -2.44 0.09 0.70
CA THR A 208 -2.71 -0.58 -0.57
C THR A 208 -1.51 -0.40 -1.49
N TYR A 209 -0.94 -1.51 -1.98
CA TYR A 209 0.11 -1.42 -2.99
C TYR A 209 -0.43 -0.77 -4.28
N GLY A 210 0.41 0.06 -4.91
CA GLY A 210 0.01 0.88 -6.05
C GLY A 210 -0.27 2.35 -5.68
N THR A 211 -0.33 2.68 -4.39
CA THR A 211 -0.27 4.09 -3.95
C THR A 211 1.17 4.60 -3.91
N THR A 212 1.36 5.89 -4.20
CA THR A 212 2.67 6.56 -4.21
C THR A 212 3.43 6.39 -2.90
N SER A 213 2.75 6.50 -1.76
CA SER A 213 3.35 6.44 -0.42
C SER A 213 3.51 5.02 0.14
N ALA A 214 2.94 3.99 -0.48
CA ALA A 214 2.92 2.64 0.08
C ALA A 214 4.32 2.07 0.39
N PRO A 215 5.33 2.17 -0.50
CA PRO A 215 6.67 1.66 -0.21
C PRO A 215 7.31 2.34 1.00
N TYR A 216 7.25 3.67 1.06
CA TYR A 216 7.75 4.45 2.19
C TYR A 216 7.07 4.03 3.50
N LEU A 217 5.73 4.03 3.54
CA LEU A 217 4.98 3.68 4.74
C LEU A 217 5.32 2.28 5.24
N ALA A 218 5.45 1.32 4.31
CA ALA A 218 5.74 -0.05 4.67
C ALA A 218 7.14 -0.22 5.27
N THR A 219 8.16 0.33 4.61
CA THR A 219 9.54 0.27 5.12
C THR A 219 9.70 1.08 6.41
N ARG A 220 9.07 2.26 6.48
CA ARG A 220 9.16 3.13 7.66
C ARG A 220 8.50 2.52 8.89
N VAL A 221 7.39 1.79 8.73
CA VAL A 221 6.77 1.01 9.81
C VAL A 221 7.68 -0.11 10.28
N LEU A 222 8.37 -0.83 9.39
CA LEU A 222 9.33 -1.85 9.82
C LEU A 222 10.48 -1.25 10.63
N HIS A 223 11.02 -0.10 10.22
CA HIS A 223 12.01 0.59 11.04
C HIS A 223 11.44 1.10 12.36
N GLN A 224 10.15 1.45 12.41
CA GLN A 224 9.49 1.82 13.66
C GLN A 224 9.34 0.61 14.58
N LEU A 225 8.99 -0.55 14.03
CA LEU A 225 8.89 -1.82 14.76
C LEU A 225 10.20 -2.16 15.48
N VAL A 226 11.33 -2.08 14.77
CA VAL A 226 12.68 -2.28 15.36
C VAL A 226 13.01 -1.29 16.48
N LYS A 227 12.53 -0.04 16.36
CA LYS A 227 12.80 0.99 17.37
C LYS A 227 11.96 0.81 18.62
N ASP A 228 10.71 0.42 18.43
CA ASP A 228 9.73 0.24 19.51
C ASP A 228 9.98 -1.08 20.27
N ASP A 229 10.38 -2.13 19.55
CA ASP A 229 10.58 -3.46 20.11
C ASP A 229 12.08 -3.82 20.15
N SER A 230 12.67 -3.74 21.34
CA SER A 230 14.12 -3.97 21.56
C SER A 230 14.61 -5.37 21.21
N ASP A 231 13.70 -6.33 21.10
CA ASP A 231 14.01 -7.74 20.85
C ASP A 231 14.03 -8.09 19.35
N PHE A 232 13.62 -7.14 18.49
CA PHE A 232 13.59 -7.33 17.04
C PHE A 232 14.75 -6.59 16.37
N TYR A 233 15.74 -7.36 15.90
CA TYR A 233 16.89 -6.83 15.17
C TYR A 233 16.70 -6.99 13.66
N MET A 234 16.81 -5.89 12.92
CA MET A 234 16.77 -5.88 11.45
C MET A 234 17.82 -4.90 10.91
N ASP A 235 18.83 -5.45 10.22
CA ASP A 235 19.87 -4.66 9.58
C ASP A 235 19.40 -3.98 8.29
N ASP A 236 18.64 -4.71 7.48
CA ASP A 236 18.32 -4.29 6.11
C ASP A 236 16.92 -4.73 5.70
N VAL A 237 16.22 -3.88 4.94
CA VAL A 237 14.93 -4.19 4.30
C VAL A 237 15.10 -4.18 2.79
N LEU A 238 14.68 -5.27 2.16
CA LEU A 238 14.50 -5.33 0.72
C LEU A 238 13.01 -5.43 0.38
N THR A 239 12.41 -4.33 -0.06
CA THR A 239 11.11 -4.34 -0.73
C THR A 239 11.29 -4.68 -2.21
N VAL A 240 10.58 -5.69 -2.70
CA VAL A 240 10.65 -6.20 -4.09
C VAL A 240 9.30 -6.06 -4.79
#